data_AF-R3KMS3-F1
#
_entry.id   AF-R3KMS3-F1
#
_cell.length_a   1.000
_cell.length_b   1.000
_cell.length_c   1.000
_cell.angle_alpha   90.00
_cell.angle_beta   90.00
_cell.angle_gamma   90.00
#
_symmetry.space_group_name_H-M   'P 1'
#
loop_
_entity.id
_entity.type
_entity.pdbx_description
1 polymer ?
#
loop_
_entity_poly.entity_id
_entity_poly.type
_entity_poly.pdbx_seq_one_letter_code
_entity_poly.pdbx_strand_id
1 'polypeptide(L)' 'MIRNGLFLCSIGFLIVLYSLNPSSLNYDLLSLTTGIFFIGLGGYLFFKGKKVAEEEATKDEVKR' A
#
# COMPACT_ATOMS: atom_id res chain seq x y z
N MET A 1 13.32 4.83 3.55
CA MET A 1 12.28 3.92 4.08
C MET A 1 10.86 4.20 3.56
N ILE A 2 10.59 5.36 2.95
CA ILE A 2 9.28 5.71 2.36
C ILE A 2 8.88 4.89 1.11
N ARG A 3 9.83 4.12 0.54
CA ARG A 3 9.57 3.17 -0.57
C ARG A 3 8.67 1.98 -0.17
N ASN A 4 8.41 1.78 1.12
CA ASN A 4 7.63 0.64 1.61
C ASN A 4 6.11 0.82 1.46
N GLY A 5 5.62 1.83 0.73
CA GLY A 5 4.18 1.94 0.40
C GLY A 5 3.63 0.70 -0.32
N LEU A 6 4.45 0.08 -1.20
CA LEU A 6 4.11 -1.20 -1.84
C LEU A 6 3.97 -2.34 -0.83
N PHE A 7 4.78 -2.34 0.23
CA PHE A 7 4.73 -3.35 1.28
C PHE A 7 3.42 -3.26 2.08
N LEU A 8 2.98 -2.04 2.41
CA LEU A 8 1.69 -1.80 3.04
C LEU A 8 0.53 -2.28 2.16
N CYS A 9 0.64 -2.03 0.84
CA CYS A 9 -0.33 -2.47 -0.15
C CYS A 9 -0.44 -4.00 -0.20
N SER A 10 0.71 -4.70 -0.16
CA SER A 10 0.76 -6.17 -0.10
C SER A 10 0.07 -6.75 1.14
N ILE A 11 0.22 -6.12 2.31
CA ILE A 11 -0.48 -6.52 3.53
C ILE A 11 -1.99 -6.34 3.37
N GLY A 12 -2.41 -5.21 2.80
CA GLY A 12 -3.83 -4.96 2.51
C GLY A 12 -4.44 -6.00 1.59
N PHE A 13 -3.73 -6.42 0.52
CA PHE A 13 -4.18 -7.51 -0.35
C PHE A 13 -4.31 -8.86 0.37
N LEU A 14 -3.37 -9.20 1.26
CA LEU A 14 -3.46 -10.43 2.07
C LEU A 14 -4.70 -10.42 2.96
N ILE A 15 -5.00 -9.28 3.60
CA ILE A 15 -6.19 -9.13 4.45
C ILE A 15 -7.47 -9.29 3.63
N VAL A 16 -7.55 -8.68 2.44
CA VAL A 16 -8.70 -8.86 1.53
C VAL A 16 -8.85 -10.34 1.15
N LEU A 17 -7.75 -11.02 0.83
CA LEU A 17 -7.78 -12.43 0.42
C LEU A 17 -8.24 -13.35 1.57
N TYR A 18 -7.87 -13.03 2.81
CA TYR A 18 -8.32 -13.74 4.01
C TYR A 18 -9.70 -13.31 4.52
N SER A 19 -10.27 -12.21 4.00
CA SER A 19 -11.60 -11.74 4.40
C SER A 19 -12.73 -12.67 3.94
N LEU A 20 -12.46 -13.52 2.94
CA LEU A 20 -13.40 -14.53 2.49
C LEU A 20 -13.26 -15.77 3.39
N ASN A 21 -14.35 -16.14 4.08
CA ASN A 21 -14.39 -17.41 4.78
C ASN A 21 -14.79 -18.53 3.79
N PRO A 22 -13.88 -19.46 3.42
CA PRO A 22 -14.19 -20.50 2.44
C PRO A 22 -15.21 -21.52 2.94
N SER A 23 -15.44 -21.59 4.25
CA SER A 23 -16.36 -22.56 4.86
C SER A 23 -17.81 -22.08 4.83
N SER A 24 -18.04 -20.76 5.00
CA SER A 24 -19.38 -20.18 5.05
C SER A 24 -19.72 -19.29 3.86
N LEU A 25 -18.76 -19.04 2.93
CA LEU A 25 -18.86 -18.09 1.81
C LEU A 25 -19.27 -16.66 2.23
N ASN A 26 -19.21 -16.35 3.53
CA ASN A 26 -19.49 -15.02 4.04
C ASN A 26 -18.20 -14.20 4.00
N TYR A 27 -18.34 -12.96 3.55
CA TYR A 27 -17.28 -11.97 3.64
C TYR A 27 -17.30 -11.37 5.05
N ASP A 28 -16.14 -11.37 5.71
CA ASP A 28 -15.93 -10.52 6.87
C ASP A 28 -15.76 -9.07 6.39
N LEU A 29 -16.86 -8.32 6.44
CA LEU A 29 -16.93 -6.92 6.02
C LEU A 29 -15.92 -6.03 6.76
N LEU A 30 -15.58 -6.37 8.00
CA LEU A 30 -14.57 -5.64 8.78
C LEU A 30 -13.18 -5.86 8.16
N SER A 31 -12.78 -7.12 7.98
CA SER A 31 -11.52 -7.47 7.33
C SER A 31 -11.42 -6.91 5.91
N LEU A 32 -12.49 -6.99 5.12
CA LEU A 32 -12.53 -6.42 3.77
C LEU A 32 -12.31 -4.90 3.78
N THR A 33 -13.02 -4.17 4.65
CA THR A 33 -12.89 -2.71 4.79
C THR A 33 -11.47 -2.34 5.24
N THR A 34 -10.93 -3.06 6.23
CA THR A 34 -9.57 -2.85 6.70
C THR A 34 -8.54 -3.10 5.59
N GLY A 35 -8.70 -4.18 4.81
CA GLY A 35 -7.83 -4.48 3.68
C GLY A 35 -7.82 -3.38 2.63
N ILE A 36 -9.00 -2.90 2.22
CA ILE A 36 -9.13 -1.78 1.26
C ILE A 36 -8.51 -0.49 1.82
N PHE A 37 -8.71 -0.21 3.11
CA PHE A 37 -8.11 0.95 3.77
C PHE A 37 -6.57 0.91 3.74
N PHE A 38 -5.97 -0.25 4.04
CA PHE A 38 -4.52 -0.45 3.95
C PHE A 38 -3.98 -0.34 2.52
N ILE A 39 -4.71 -0.85 1.52
CA ILE A 39 -4.38 -0.67 0.10
C ILE A 39 -4.39 0.82 -0.27
N GLY A 40 -5.43 1.56 0.13
CA GLY A 40 -5.55 2.99 -0.13
C GLY A 40 -4.44 3.81 0.53
N LEU A 41 -4.14 3.57 1.80
CA LEU A 41 -3.03 4.20 2.53
C LEU A 41 -1.67 3.84 1.92
N GLY A 42 -1.45 2.57 1.57
CA GLY A 42 -0.24 2.10 0.92
C GLY A 42 -0.02 2.77 -0.44
N GLY A 43 -1.08 2.87 -1.24
CA GLY A 43 -1.08 3.59 -2.52
C GLY A 43 -0.77 5.08 -2.35
N TYR A 44 -1.44 5.75 -1.42
CA TYR A 44 -1.20 7.16 -1.13
C TYR A 44 0.25 7.44 -0.71
N LEU A 45 0.77 6.63 0.22
CA LEU A 45 2.16 6.72 0.68
C LEU A 45 3.15 6.42 -0.45
N PHE A 46 2.83 5.47 -1.34
CA PHE A 46 3.65 5.16 -2.52
C PHE A 46 3.72 6.34 -3.49
N PHE A 47 2.58 6.94 -3.84
CA PHE A 47 2.56 8.12 -4.73
C PHE A 47 3.28 9.33 -4.12
N LYS A 48 3.09 9.59 -2.83
CA LYS A 48 3.81 10.65 -2.11
C LYS A 48 5.31 10.36 -2.06
N GLY A 49 5.70 9.11 -1.82
CA GLY A 49 7.10 8.68 -1.80
C GLY A 49 7.79 8.78 -3.15
N LYS A 50 7.06 8.52 -4.25
CA LYS A 50 7.59 8.65 -5.61
C LYS A 50 8.02 10.08 -5.93
N LYS A 51 7.20 11.07 -5.55
CA LYS A 51 7.50 12.49 -5.76
C LYS A 51 8.76 12.96 -5.01
N VAL A 52 8.94 12.50 -3.78
CA VAL A 52 10.13 12.85 -2.97
C VAL A 52 11.41 12.21 -3.53
N ALA A 53 11.32 10.97 -4.01
CA ALA A 53 12.47 10.29 -4.62
C ALA A 53 12.90 10.94 -5.95
N GLU A 54 11.95 11.47 -6.71
CA GLU A 54 12.20 12.17 -7.98
C GLU A 54 12.86 13.54 -7.76
N GLU A 55 12.46 14.27 -6.72
CA GLU A 55 13.12 15.51 -6.29
C GLU A 55 14.53 15.29 -5.75
N GLU A 56 14.78 14.23 -4.98
CA GLU A 56 16.13 13.90 -4.50
C GLU A 56 17.06 13.47 -5.63
N ALA A 57 16.59 12.64 -6.58
CA ALA A 57 17.39 12.22 -7.73
C ALA A 57 17.83 13.41 -8.60
N THR A 58 16.95 14.38 -8.82
CA THR A 58 17.27 15.59 -9.61
C THR A 58 18.30 16.48 -8.90
N LYS A 59 18.30 16.55 -7.56
CA LYS A 59 19.29 17.33 -6.80
C LYS A 59 20.67 16.71 -6.79
N ASP A 60 20.78 15.39 -6.87
CA ASP A 60 22.05 14.68 -6.95
C ASP A 60 22.73 14.87 -8.32
N GLU A 61 21.95 14.90 -9.41
CA GLU A 61 22.50 15.14 -10.76
C GLU A 61 23.00 16.57 -10.98
N VAL A 62 22.33 17.59 -10.40
CA VAL A 62 22.76 19.00 -10.52
C VAL A 62 24.03 19.30 -9.70
N LYS A 63 24.37 18.45 -8.72
CA LYS A 63 25.55 18.61 -7.86
C LYS A 63 26.80 17.93 -8.40
N ARG A 64 26.71 17.19 -9.50
CA ARG A 64 27.78 16.36 -10.08
C ARG A 64 28.50 17.05 -11.23
#